data_AF-A0A7C3CU89-F1
#
_entry.id   AF-A0A7C3CU89-F1
#
_cell.length_a   1.000
_cell.length_b   1.000
_cell.length_c   1.000
_cell.angle_alpha   90.00
_cell.angle_beta   90.00
_cell.angle_gamma   90.00
#
_symmetry.space_group_name_H-M   'P 1'
#
loop_
_entity.id
_entity.type
_entity.pdbx_description
1 polymer ?
#
loop_
_entity_poly.entity_id
_entity_poly.type
_entity_poly.pdbx_seq_one_letter_code
_entity_poly.pdbx_strand_id
1 'polypeptide(L)' 'MKVMKNDPDMLEEYDFSNGIRGKYAAKYKSGTNLIKLDPELTEYFPDSASVNEALRSLARLMKRYKNKKAEQVGAADA' A
#
# COMPACT_ATOMS: atom_id res chain seq x y z
N MET A 1 0.63 -19.54 30.84
CA MET A 1 1.39 -18.28 30.72
C MET A 1 1.39 -17.63 32.09
N LYS A 2 2.55 -17.13 32.54
CA LYS A 2 2.67 -16.50 33.86
C LYS A 2 2.55 -14.99 33.69
N VAL A 3 1.72 -14.38 34.53
CA VAL A 3 1.54 -12.93 34.57
C VAL A 3 2.67 -12.32 35.40
N MET A 4 3.24 -11.19 34.97
CA MET A 4 4.27 -10.48 35.71
C MET A 4 3.74 -10.02 37.08
N LYS A 5 4.58 -10.11 38.12
CA LYS A 5 4.21 -9.65 39.47
C LYS A 5 3.89 -8.15 39.56
N ASN A 6 4.47 -7.34 38.68
CA ASN A 6 4.41 -5.87 38.78
C ASN A 6 3.46 -5.23 37.76
N ASP A 7 2.99 -5.99 36.77
CA ASP A 7 2.08 -5.51 35.74
C ASP A 7 1.12 -6.64 35.35
N PRO A 8 -0.16 -6.56 35.74
CA PRO A 8 -1.13 -7.63 35.50
C PRO A 8 -1.52 -7.79 34.03
N ASP A 9 -1.22 -6.80 33.17
CA ASP A 9 -1.52 -6.85 31.73
C ASP A 9 -0.36 -7.48 30.93
N MET A 10 0.75 -7.83 31.60
CA MET A 10 1.99 -8.30 30.96
C MET A 10 2.34 -9.71 31.37
N LEU A 11 2.86 -10.49 30.42
CA LEU A 11 3.33 -11.85 30.64
C LEU A 11 4.83 -11.89 30.93
N GLU A 12 5.27 -12.81 31.79
CA GLU A 12 6.69 -13.00 32.13
C GLU A 12 7.54 -13.36 30.89
N GLU A 13 6.93 -13.98 29.89
CA GLU A 13 7.58 -14.37 28.64
C GLU A 13 7.88 -13.17 27.71
N TYR A 14 7.37 -11.97 28.00
CA TYR A 14 7.63 -10.78 27.21
C TYR A 14 8.90 -10.04 27.66
N ASP A 15 9.97 -10.15 26.88
CA ASP A 15 11.16 -9.31 27.05
C ASP A 15 11.05 -8.00 26.26
N PHE A 16 10.64 -6.94 26.95
CA PHE A 16 10.63 -5.57 26.41
C PHE A 16 11.84 -4.73 26.87
N SER A 17 12.88 -5.32 27.46
CA SER A 17 14.08 -4.58 27.90
C SER A 17 14.77 -3.83 26.75
N ASN A 18 14.64 -4.37 25.53
CA ASN A 18 15.14 -3.77 24.29
C ASN A 18 14.05 -3.02 23.49
N GLY A 19 12.88 -2.78 24.10
CA GLY A 19 11.73 -2.14 23.46
C GLY A 19 11.95 -0.64 23.26
N ILE A 20 11.85 -0.18 22.01
CA ILE A 20 11.92 1.25 21.66
C ILE A 20 10.51 1.76 21.36
N ARG A 21 10.00 2.68 22.20
CA ARG A 21 8.70 3.33 21.98
C ARG A 21 8.69 4.04 20.63
N GLY A 22 7.68 3.75 19.81
CA GLY A 22 7.50 4.42 18.52
C GLY A 22 8.44 3.98 17.39
N LYS A 23 9.20 2.87 17.54
CA LYS A 23 10.15 2.35 16.53
C LYS A 23 9.57 2.27 15.10
N TYR A 24 8.27 1.99 14.97
CA TYR A 24 7.56 1.90 13.70
C TYR A 24 6.41 2.90 13.54
N ALA A 25 6.24 3.83 14.49
CA ALA A 25 5.13 4.77 14.48
C ALA A 25 5.15 5.68 13.24
N ALA A 26 6.33 6.09 12.78
CA ALA A 26 6.49 6.86 11.55
C ALA A 26 6.11 6.05 10.29
N LYS A 27 6.50 4.77 10.23
CA LYS A 27 6.14 3.86 9.12
C LYS A 27 4.64 3.55 9.08
N TYR A 28 4.02 3.43 10.25
CA TYR A 28 2.58 3.27 10.38
C TYR A 28 1.85 4.56 9.95
N LYS A 29 2.31 5.73 10.41
CA LYS A 29 1.77 7.04 9.98
C LYS A 29 1.93 7.30 8.48
N SER A 30 3.00 6.79 7.85
CA SER A 30 3.16 6.89 6.39
C SER A 30 2.17 6.03 5.61
N GLY A 31 1.40 5.16 6.28
CA GLY A 31 0.37 4.34 5.67
C GLY A 31 0.92 3.30 4.71
N THR A 32 1.06 2.05 5.17
CA THR A 32 1.08 0.93 4.21
C THR A 32 -0.36 0.71 3.78
N ASN A 33 -0.75 1.26 2.63
CA ASN A 33 -2.04 0.96 1.99
C ASN A 33 -2.01 -0.47 1.47
N LEU A 34 -2.31 -1.42 2.36
CA LEU A 34 -2.42 -2.83 2.01
C LEU A 34 -3.79 -3.07 1.39
N ILE A 35 -3.81 -3.19 0.07
CA ILE A 35 -5.01 -3.45 -0.71
C ILE A 35 -5.03 -4.94 -1.02
N LYS A 36 -6.03 -5.64 -0.46
CA LYS A 36 -6.27 -7.04 -0.80
C LYS A 36 -6.94 -7.08 -2.18
N LEU A 37 -6.37 -7.87 -3.09
CA LEU A 37 -6.99 -8.17 -4.37
C LEU A 37 -7.98 -9.32 -4.23
N ASP A 38 -8.95 -9.35 -5.13
CA ASP A 38 -9.88 -10.47 -5.23
C ASP A 38 -9.12 -11.77 -5.57
N PRO A 39 -9.49 -12.92 -4.99
CA PRO A 39 -8.77 -14.18 -5.21
C PRO A 39 -8.64 -14.55 -6.69
N GLU A 40 -9.66 -14.28 -7.49
CA GLU A 40 -9.69 -14.54 -8.94
C GLU A 40 -8.59 -13.78 -9.71
N LEU A 41 -8.16 -12.62 -9.21
CA LEU A 41 -7.09 -11.85 -9.84
C LEU A 41 -5.70 -12.42 -9.57
N THR A 42 -5.56 -13.35 -8.63
CA THR A 42 -4.27 -13.96 -8.24
C THR A 42 -3.69 -14.82 -9.36
N GLU A 43 -4.53 -15.41 -10.21
CA GLU A 43 -4.08 -16.17 -11.38
C GLU A 43 -3.35 -15.28 -12.40
N TYR A 44 -3.80 -14.02 -12.54
CA TYR A 44 -3.23 -13.06 -13.49
C TYR A 44 -2.12 -12.19 -12.88
N PHE A 45 -2.19 -11.94 -11.57
CA PHE A 45 -1.29 -11.08 -10.83
C PHE A 45 -0.70 -11.81 -9.62
N PRO A 46 0.37 -12.60 -9.82
CA PRO A 46 0.94 -13.43 -8.76
C PRO A 46 1.63 -12.61 -7.66
N ASP A 47 2.02 -11.36 -7.96
CA ASP A 47 2.72 -10.49 -7.01
C ASP A 47 2.38 -9.00 -7.18
N SER A 48 2.79 -8.21 -6.18
CA SER A 48 2.60 -6.75 -6.21
C SER A 48 3.35 -6.03 -7.34
N ALA A 49 4.42 -6.62 -7.90
CA ALA A 49 5.18 -6.00 -8.98
C ALA A 49 4.36 -6.01 -10.27
N SER A 50 3.76 -7.15 -10.62
CA SER A 50 2.91 -7.34 -11.80
C SER A 50 1.69 -6.40 -11.79
N VAL A 51 1.02 -6.25 -10.65
CA VAL A 51 -0.12 -5.33 -10.46
C VAL A 51 0.31 -3.89 -10.72
N ASN A 52 1.41 -3.46 -10.09
CA ASN A 52 1.88 -2.09 -10.19
C ASN A 52 2.34 -1.74 -11.60
N GLU A 53 2.94 -2.70 -12.31
CA GLU A 53 3.32 -2.49 -13.71
C GLU A 53 2.08 -2.31 -14.60
N ALA A 54 1.07 -3.16 -14.46
CA ALA A 54 -0.17 -3.05 -15.23
C ALA A 54 -0.87 -1.69 -15.00
N LEU A 55 -1.00 -1.27 -13.73
CA LEU A 55 -1.60 0.02 -13.39
C LEU A 55 -0.80 1.21 -13.95
N ARG A 56 0.55 1.15 -13.93
CA ARG A 56 1.40 2.18 -14.55
C ARG A 56 1.22 2.25 -16.06
N SER A 57 1.12 1.09 -16.72
CA SER A 57 0.88 1.01 -18.17
C SER A 57 -0.48 1.62 -18.53
N LEU A 58 -1.53 1.30 -17.77
CA LEU A 58 -2.84 1.92 -17.92
C LEU A 58 -2.80 3.44 -17.72
N ALA A 59 -2.10 3.91 -16.70
CA ALA A 59 -1.93 5.34 -16.44
C ALA A 59 -1.26 6.08 -17.62
N ARG A 60 -0.24 5.47 -18.25
CA ARG A 60 0.42 6.03 -19.45
C ARG A 60 -0.55 6.12 -20.62
N LEU A 61 -1.37 5.08 -20.85
CA LEU A 61 -2.38 5.09 -21.90
C LEU A 61 -3.40 6.21 -21.66
N MET A 62 -3.98 6.28 -20.45
CA MET A 62 -4.94 7.33 -20.09
C MET A 62 -4.37 8.74 -20.27
N LYS A 63 -3.09 8.97 -19.94
CA LYS A 63 -2.42 10.25 -20.17
C LYS A 63 -2.37 10.60 -21.66
N ARG A 64 -2.02 9.64 -22.52
CA ARG A 64 -2.01 9.84 -23.99
C ARG A 64 -3.41 10.14 -24.53
N TYR A 65 -4.42 9.42 -24.06
CA TYR A 65 -5.81 9.66 -24.45
C TYR A 65 -6.29 11.07 -24.07
N LYS A 66 -5.97 11.53 -22.84
CA LYS A 66 -6.31 12.90 -22.41
C LYS A 66 -5.65 13.96 -23.29
N ASN A 67 -4.37 13.80 -23.61
CA ASN A 67 -3.64 14.75 -24.45
C ASN A 67 -4.21 14.80 -25.89
N LYS A 68 -4.49 13.63 -26.48
CA LYS A 68 -5.09 13.56 -27.82
C LYS A 68 -6.48 14.18 -27.89
N LYS A 69 -7.28 14.05 -26.82
CA LYS A 69 -8.59 14.71 -26.73
C LYS A 69 -8.46 16.23 -26.61
N ALA A 70 -7.47 16.73 -25.87
CA ALA A 70 -7.21 18.17 -25.76
C ALA A 70 -6.76 18.78 -27.10
N GLU A 71 -5.95 18.07 -27.88
CA GLU A 71 -5.54 18.49 -29.23
C GLU A 71 -6.73 18.51 -30.22
N GLN A 72 -7.65 17.54 -30.15
CA GLN A 72 -8.82 17.51 -31.02
C GLN A 72 -9.85 18.61 -30.72
N VAL A 73 -9.96 19.04 -29.45
CA VAL A 73 -10.85 20.16 -29.07
C VAL A 73 -10.26 21.48 -29.55
N GLY A 74 -8.94 21.69 -29.40
CA GLY A 74 -8.27 22.90 -29.91
C GLY A 74 -8.26 23.03 -31.44
N ALA A 75 -8.41 21.93 -32.18
CA ALA A 75 -8.51 21.92 -33.64
C ALA A 75 -9.93 22.12 -34.18
N ALA A 76 -10.96 22.02 -33.33
CA ALA A 76 -12.37 22.26 -33.71
C ALA A 76 -12.81 23.70 -33.43
N ASP A 77 -12.07 24.43 -32.60
CA ASP A 77 -12.30 25.84 -32.25
C ASP A 77 -11.44 26.84 -33.07
N ALA A 78 -10.73 26.36 -34.09
CA ALA A 78 -9.91 27.14 -35.04
C ALA A 78 -10.45 26.99 -36.47
#